data_AF-A0A8J6VX63-F1
#
_entry.id   AF-A0A8J6VX63-F1
#
_cell.length_a   1.000
_cell.length_b   1.000
_cell.length_c   1.000
_cell.angle_alpha   90.00
_cell.angle_beta   90.00
_cell.angle_gamma   90.00
#
_symmetry.space_group_name_H-M   'P 1'
#
loop_
_entity.id
_entity.type
_entity.pdbx_description
1 polymer ?
#
loop_
_entity_poly.entity_id
_entity_poly.type
_entity_poly.pdbx_seq_one_letter_code
_entity_poly.pdbx_strand_id
1 'polypeptide(L)'
;MSESPQIPDSDVALAAAETKFAQAQQLQKKLKQRRSDGKLLYEGWQGSQDWHNWRMQQLERQNWKCACCSIQMGFGEKTYLANGDFMLEPQHPTVEHILPKSLFPKLTLDKQNLVITCWACNKKKSNDMVSASRLRHELLKQKLNPHQQIETE
;
A
#
# COMPACT_ATOMS: atom_id res chain seq x y z
N MET A 1 35.29 47.05 2.84
CA MET A 1 34.28 46.96 3.91
C MET A 1 33.56 45.66 3.68
N SER A 2 33.85 44.65 4.51
CA SER A 2 33.31 43.30 4.34
C SER A 2 32.18 43.12 5.33
N GLU A 3 30.95 43.01 4.84
CA GLU A 3 29.78 42.74 5.67
C GLU A 3 29.83 41.28 6.12
N SER A 4 29.92 41.06 7.44
CA SER A 4 29.83 39.73 8.03
C SER A 4 28.42 39.16 7.82
N PRO A 5 28.27 37.91 7.36
CA PRO A 5 26.96 37.29 7.18
C PRO A 5 26.27 37.17 8.54
N GLN A 6 25.11 37.81 8.68
CA GLN A 6 24.29 37.68 9.87
C GLN A 6 23.76 36.25 9.96
N ILE A 7 24.21 35.52 10.99
CA ILE A 7 23.69 34.21 11.34
C ILE A 7 22.27 34.43 11.89
N PRO A 8 21.23 33.82 11.30
CA PRO A 8 19.87 33.96 11.82
C PRO A 8 19.79 33.43 13.26
N ASP A 9 19.05 34.14 14.11
CA ASP A 9 18.80 33.79 15.51
C ASP A 9 18.42 32.32 15.67
N SER A 10 19.26 31.54 16.36
CA SER A 10 19.13 30.09 16.50
C SER A 10 17.79 29.65 17.10
N ASP A 11 17.23 30.49 17.94
CA ASP A 11 15.99 30.20 18.69
C ASP A 11 14.76 30.26 17.79
N VAL A 12 14.77 31.16 16.79
CA VAL A 12 13.70 31.25 15.78
C VAL A 12 13.72 30.03 14.85
N ALA A 13 14.91 29.52 14.53
CA ALA A 13 15.07 28.33 13.71
C ALA A 13 14.59 27.05 14.44
N LEU A 14 14.80 26.94 15.75
CA LEU A 14 14.37 25.79 16.55
C LEU A 14 12.84 25.73 16.68
N ALA A 15 12.19 26.85 17.00
CA ALA A 15 10.72 26.91 17.10
C ALA A 15 10.02 26.59 15.77
N ALA A 16 10.60 27.04 14.65
CA ALA A 16 10.12 26.68 13.32
C ALA A 16 10.28 25.18 13.01
N ALA A 17 11.38 24.56 13.46
CA ALA A 17 11.60 23.13 13.29
C ALA A 17 10.62 22.28 14.12
N GLU A 18 10.36 22.66 15.38
CA GLU A 18 9.37 22.01 16.24
C GLU A 18 7.96 22.09 15.66
N THR A 19 7.58 23.25 15.15
CA THR A 19 6.28 23.46 14.48
C THR A 19 6.14 22.54 13.26
N LYS A 20 7.17 22.47 12.40
CA LYS A 20 7.18 21.57 11.24
C LYS A 20 7.10 20.09 11.66
N PHE A 21 7.78 19.70 12.73
CA PHE A 21 7.73 18.35 13.25
C PHE A 21 6.34 17.97 13.76
N ALA A 22 5.70 18.85 14.54
CA ALA A 22 4.33 18.66 15.02
C ALA A 22 3.33 18.54 13.86
N GLN A 23 3.44 19.40 12.84
CA GLN A 23 2.62 19.33 11.62
C GLN A 23 2.82 18.00 10.88
N ALA A 24 4.06 17.53 10.75
CA ALA A 24 4.37 16.25 10.13
C ALA A 24 3.76 15.07 10.90
N GLN A 25 3.84 15.08 12.24
CA GLN A 25 3.21 14.06 13.08
C GLN A 25 1.67 14.03 12.93
N GLN A 26 1.03 15.20 12.93
CA GLN A 26 -0.41 15.30 12.71
C GLN A 26 -0.81 14.78 11.33
N LEU A 27 -0.05 15.10 10.29
CA LEU A 27 -0.27 14.58 8.94
C LEU A 27 -0.14 13.06 8.91
N GLN A 28 0.90 12.50 9.54
CA GLN A 28 1.06 11.05 9.64
C GLN A 28 -0.11 10.38 10.36
N LYS A 29 -0.62 10.97 11.46
CA LYS A 29 -1.79 10.45 12.17
C LYS A 29 -3.05 10.45 11.29
N LYS A 30 -3.30 11.56 10.57
CA LYS A 30 -4.42 11.66 9.61
C LYS A 30 -4.31 10.64 8.47
N LEU A 31 -3.10 10.40 7.95
CA LEU A 31 -2.86 9.39 6.92
C LEU A 31 -3.10 7.96 7.45
N LYS A 32 -2.66 7.66 8.67
CA LYS A 32 -2.94 6.36 9.32
C LYS A 32 -4.44 6.14 9.52
N GLN A 33 -5.17 7.15 9.98
CA GLN A 33 -6.62 7.06 10.16
C GLN A 33 -7.33 6.76 8.83
N ARG A 34 -7.04 7.52 7.77
CA ARG A 34 -7.64 7.31 6.44
C ARG A 34 -7.39 5.90 5.89
N ARG A 35 -6.22 5.32 6.16
CA ARG A 35 -5.91 3.93 5.79
C ARG A 35 -6.78 2.94 6.55
N SER A 36 -6.98 3.18 7.85
CA SER A 36 -7.85 2.36 8.70
C SER A 36 -9.32 2.43 8.26
N ASP A 37 -9.80 3.62 7.94
CA ASP A 37 -11.19 3.82 7.49
C ASP A 37 -11.45 3.07 6.18
N GLY A 38 -10.52 3.18 5.21
CA GLY A 38 -10.57 2.37 4.00
C GLY A 38 -10.51 0.87 4.30
N LYS A 39 -9.73 0.44 5.32
CA LYS A 39 -9.68 -0.95 5.76
C LYS A 39 -11.07 -1.49 6.10
N LEU A 40 -11.71 -0.85 7.07
CA LEU A 40 -13.02 -1.23 7.60
C LEU A 40 -14.10 -1.16 6.52
N LEU A 41 -14.06 -0.13 5.67
CA LEU A 41 -15.03 0.04 4.58
C LEU A 41 -15.02 -1.13 3.61
N TYR A 42 -13.84 -1.60 3.22
CA TYR A 42 -13.70 -2.78 2.35
C TYR A 42 -14.15 -4.06 3.04
N GLU A 43 -13.78 -4.26 4.31
CA GLU A 43 -14.13 -5.47 5.05
C GLU A 43 -15.65 -5.60 5.21
N GLY A 44 -16.34 -4.48 5.50
CA GLY A 44 -17.79 -4.44 5.51
C GLY A 44 -18.42 -4.72 4.15
N TRP A 45 -17.82 -4.23 3.07
CA TRP A 45 -18.29 -4.52 1.71
C TRP A 45 -18.04 -5.98 1.30
N GLN A 46 -16.89 -6.57 1.66
CA GLN A 46 -16.46 -7.91 1.22
C GLN A 46 -17.41 -9.03 1.66
N GLY A 47 -18.17 -8.84 2.73
CA GLY A 47 -19.22 -9.77 3.19
C GLY A 47 -20.62 -9.49 2.62
N SER A 48 -20.78 -8.49 1.77
CA SER A 48 -22.09 -8.06 1.27
C SER A 48 -22.49 -8.75 -0.03
N GLN A 49 -23.81 -8.77 -0.31
CA GLN A 49 -24.33 -9.29 -1.58
C GLN A 49 -23.82 -8.51 -2.81
N ASP A 50 -23.61 -7.19 -2.68
CA ASP A 50 -23.05 -6.38 -3.79
C ASP A 50 -21.64 -6.84 -4.16
N TRP A 51 -20.82 -7.20 -3.17
CA TRP A 51 -19.49 -7.75 -3.42
C TRP A 51 -19.56 -9.09 -4.16
N HIS A 52 -20.44 -10.00 -3.71
CA HIS A 52 -20.63 -11.29 -4.39
C HIS A 52 -21.07 -11.12 -5.84
N ASN A 53 -22.06 -10.25 -6.07
CA ASN A 53 -22.57 -9.95 -7.41
C ASN A 53 -21.48 -9.33 -8.30
N TRP A 54 -20.77 -8.32 -7.80
CA TRP A 54 -19.69 -7.68 -8.54
C TRP A 54 -18.57 -8.67 -8.87
N ARG A 55 -18.15 -9.50 -7.90
CA ARG A 55 -17.08 -10.48 -8.09
C ARG A 55 -17.43 -11.49 -9.17
N MET A 56 -18.65 -12.01 -9.20
CA MET A 56 -19.10 -12.95 -10.24
C MET A 56 -19.15 -12.29 -11.61
N GLN A 57 -19.75 -11.09 -11.71
CA GLN A 57 -19.79 -10.34 -12.98
C GLN A 57 -18.38 -10.04 -13.50
N GLN A 58 -17.44 -9.70 -12.63
CA GLN A 58 -16.08 -9.41 -13.02
C GLN A 58 -15.32 -10.67 -13.46
N LEU A 59 -15.55 -11.82 -12.82
CA LEU A 59 -15.03 -13.11 -13.27
C LEU A 59 -15.52 -13.44 -14.68
N GLU A 60 -16.82 -13.28 -14.95
CA GLU A 60 -17.42 -13.52 -16.26
C GLU A 60 -16.84 -12.58 -17.32
N ARG A 61 -16.74 -11.27 -17.04
CA ARG A 61 -16.12 -10.28 -17.94
C ARG A 61 -14.68 -10.62 -18.29
N GLN A 62 -13.93 -11.17 -17.34
CA GLN A 62 -12.54 -11.60 -17.54
C GLN A 62 -12.43 -12.99 -18.18
N ASN A 63 -13.55 -13.62 -18.57
CA ASN A 63 -13.60 -15.02 -19.03
C ASN A 63 -12.90 -15.97 -18.06
N TRP A 64 -13.02 -15.71 -16.75
CA TRP A 64 -12.37 -16.45 -15.69
C TRP A 64 -10.83 -16.49 -15.78
N LYS A 65 -10.21 -15.55 -16.49
CA LYS A 65 -8.75 -15.43 -16.59
C LYS A 65 -8.20 -14.40 -15.61
N CYS A 66 -7.06 -14.72 -15.01
CA CYS A 66 -6.32 -13.81 -14.15
C CYS A 66 -5.93 -12.55 -14.94
N ALA A 67 -6.21 -11.36 -14.42
CA ALA A 67 -5.83 -10.12 -15.12
C ALA A 67 -4.31 -9.88 -15.18
N CYS A 68 -3.51 -10.55 -14.35
CA CYS A 68 -2.06 -10.41 -14.33
C CYS A 68 -1.36 -11.40 -15.26
N CYS A 69 -1.73 -12.68 -15.24
CA CYS A 69 -1.02 -13.74 -15.98
C CYS A 69 -1.89 -14.48 -17.01
N SER A 70 -3.18 -14.12 -17.15
CA SER A 70 -4.13 -14.72 -18.08
C SER A 70 -4.43 -16.21 -17.88
N ILE A 71 -3.90 -16.85 -16.83
CA ILE A 71 -4.22 -18.23 -16.46
C ILE A 71 -5.70 -18.35 -16.09
N GLN A 72 -6.32 -19.46 -16.49
CA GLN A 72 -7.67 -19.84 -16.11
C GLN A 72 -7.77 -20.03 -14.59
N MET A 73 -8.70 -19.33 -13.96
CA MET A 73 -9.00 -19.44 -12.54
C MET A 73 -10.17 -20.39 -12.30
N GLY A 74 -10.18 -20.98 -11.12
CA GLY A 74 -11.29 -21.78 -10.62
C GLY A 74 -11.45 -21.57 -9.12
N PHE A 75 -12.66 -21.78 -8.61
CA PHE A 75 -12.84 -21.85 -7.16
C PHE A 75 -12.20 -23.13 -6.64
N GLY A 76 -10.90 -23.06 -6.38
CA GLY A 76 -10.16 -24.12 -5.72
C GLY A 76 -10.54 -24.27 -4.25
N GLU A 77 -10.07 -25.34 -3.64
CA GLU A 77 -10.33 -25.64 -2.24
C GLU A 77 -9.62 -24.64 -1.30
N LYS A 78 -10.22 -24.39 -0.14
CA LYS A 78 -9.56 -23.70 0.98
C LYS A 78 -9.08 -24.74 1.96
N THR A 79 -7.77 -24.90 2.08
CA THR A 79 -7.18 -25.82 3.05
C THR A 79 -6.90 -25.08 4.34
N TYR A 80 -7.45 -25.55 5.46
CA TYR A 80 -7.14 -25.00 6.79
C TYR A 80 -5.96 -25.75 7.39
N LEU A 81 -5.03 -25.01 7.98
CA LEU A 81 -3.85 -25.52 8.67
C LEU A 81 -4.15 -25.72 10.16
N ALA A 82 -3.37 -26.57 10.82
CA ALA A 82 -3.57 -26.89 12.25
C ALA A 82 -3.47 -25.66 13.19
N ASN A 83 -2.78 -24.59 12.75
CA ASN A 83 -2.65 -23.33 13.49
C ASN A 83 -3.82 -22.37 13.28
N GLY A 84 -4.85 -22.75 12.50
CA GLY A 84 -5.99 -21.91 12.18
C GLY A 84 -5.81 -21.03 10.94
N ASP A 85 -4.64 -21.03 10.31
CA ASP A 85 -4.44 -20.35 9.03
C ASP A 85 -5.12 -21.10 7.88
N PHE A 86 -5.23 -20.46 6.72
CA PHE A 86 -5.72 -21.11 5.51
C PHE A 86 -4.80 -20.87 4.31
N MET A 87 -4.80 -21.82 3.39
CA MET A 87 -4.18 -21.72 2.09
C MET A 87 -5.24 -21.76 1.00
N LEU A 88 -5.07 -20.88 0.02
CA LEU A 88 -5.84 -20.91 -1.23
C LEU A 88 -4.98 -21.60 -2.30
N GLU A 89 -5.63 -22.36 -3.17
CA GLU A 89 -4.98 -22.87 -4.37
C GLU A 89 -4.40 -21.74 -5.23
N PRO A 90 -3.30 -21.98 -5.97
CA PRO A 90 -2.64 -20.95 -6.78
C PRO A 90 -3.56 -20.21 -7.76
N GLN A 91 -4.57 -20.92 -8.30
CA GLN A 91 -5.52 -20.43 -9.29
C GLN A 91 -6.80 -19.82 -8.66
N HIS A 92 -6.91 -19.82 -7.33
CA HIS A 92 -8.08 -19.28 -6.65
C HIS A 92 -8.25 -17.78 -6.94
N PRO A 93 -9.43 -17.31 -7.39
CA PRO A 93 -9.65 -15.92 -7.74
C PRO A 93 -9.78 -15.04 -6.49
N THR A 94 -9.00 -13.96 -6.47
CA THR A 94 -8.96 -12.97 -5.39
C THR A 94 -9.20 -11.58 -5.97
N VAL A 95 -9.84 -10.71 -5.20
CA VAL A 95 -10.05 -9.31 -5.57
C VAL A 95 -8.79 -8.54 -5.17
N GLU A 96 -8.24 -7.78 -6.11
CA GLU A 96 -7.03 -7.00 -5.90
C GLU A 96 -7.24 -5.54 -6.31
N HIS A 97 -6.61 -4.62 -5.57
CA HIS A 97 -6.57 -3.22 -5.93
C HIS A 97 -5.44 -2.93 -6.92
N ILE A 98 -5.77 -2.31 -8.06
CA ILE A 98 -4.80 -1.85 -9.06
C ILE A 98 -3.87 -0.82 -8.40
N LEU A 99 -4.44 0.24 -7.83
CA LEU A 99 -3.74 1.20 -6.97
C LEU A 99 -3.88 0.80 -5.51
N PRO A 100 -2.78 0.72 -4.76
CA PRO A 100 -2.78 0.13 -3.43
C PRO A 100 -3.59 0.97 -2.44
N LYS A 101 -4.48 0.29 -1.71
CA LYS A 101 -5.32 0.84 -0.65
C LYS A 101 -4.57 1.65 0.41
N SER A 102 -3.31 1.29 0.71
CA SER A 102 -2.46 2.00 1.68
C SER A 102 -2.09 3.41 1.21
N LEU A 103 -2.02 3.65 -0.11
CA LEU A 103 -1.70 4.95 -0.69
C LEU A 103 -2.96 5.68 -1.18
N PHE A 104 -3.98 4.93 -1.63
CA PHE A 104 -5.20 5.47 -2.24
C PHE A 104 -6.47 4.98 -1.52
N PRO A 105 -6.67 5.27 -0.22
CA PRO A 105 -7.80 4.74 0.54
C PRO A 105 -9.16 5.21 0.00
N LYS A 106 -9.23 6.35 -0.70
CA LYS A 106 -10.45 6.85 -1.34
C LYS A 106 -10.93 5.97 -2.49
N LEU A 107 -10.04 5.19 -3.11
CA LEU A 107 -10.34 4.30 -4.23
C LEU A 107 -10.63 2.86 -3.78
N THR A 108 -10.86 2.65 -2.49
CA THR A 108 -10.98 1.29 -1.92
C THR A 108 -12.19 0.53 -2.46
N LEU A 109 -13.32 1.21 -2.67
CA LEU A 109 -14.55 0.64 -3.22
C LEU A 109 -14.79 1.07 -4.68
N ASP A 110 -13.83 1.77 -5.29
CA ASP A 110 -13.93 2.14 -6.70
C ASP A 110 -13.80 0.87 -7.56
N LYS A 111 -14.90 0.45 -8.19
CA LYS A 111 -14.98 -0.76 -9.02
C LYS A 111 -14.00 -0.71 -10.21
N GLN A 112 -13.53 0.47 -10.65
CA GLN A 112 -12.50 0.61 -11.69
C GLN A 112 -11.09 0.38 -11.16
N ASN A 113 -10.88 0.55 -9.84
CA ASN A 113 -9.62 0.28 -9.17
C ASN A 113 -9.52 -1.18 -8.66
N LEU A 114 -10.51 -2.02 -8.96
CA LEU A 114 -10.58 -3.41 -8.54
C LEU A 114 -10.47 -4.35 -9.75
N VAL A 115 -9.76 -5.45 -9.55
CA VAL A 115 -9.59 -6.49 -10.58
C VAL A 115 -9.53 -7.86 -9.95
N ILE A 116 -9.89 -8.92 -10.69
CA ILE A 116 -9.71 -10.30 -10.22
C ILE A 116 -8.36 -10.85 -10.68
N THR A 117 -7.57 -11.35 -9.74
CA THR A 117 -6.29 -12.03 -9.99
C THR A 117 -6.25 -13.37 -9.28
N CYS A 118 -5.42 -14.30 -9.76
CA CYS A 118 -5.20 -15.55 -9.05
C CYS A 118 -4.38 -15.31 -7.77
N TRP A 119 -4.58 -16.17 -6.77
CA TRP A 119 -3.89 -16.08 -5.48
C TRP A 119 -2.37 -16.02 -5.62
N ALA A 120 -1.79 -16.79 -6.54
CA ALA A 120 -0.34 -16.77 -6.79
C ALA A 120 0.17 -15.38 -7.21
N CYS A 121 -0.54 -14.71 -8.13
CA CYS A 121 -0.20 -13.35 -8.57
C CYS A 121 -0.38 -12.33 -7.45
N ASN A 122 -1.48 -12.42 -6.70
CA ASN A 122 -1.75 -11.50 -5.60
C ASN A 122 -0.68 -11.61 -4.49
N LYS A 123 -0.33 -12.83 -4.10
CA LYS A 123 0.74 -13.10 -3.12
C LYS A 123 2.08 -12.50 -3.57
N LYS A 124 2.42 -12.59 -4.87
CA LYS A 124 3.64 -12.00 -5.43
C LYS A 124 3.63 -10.47 -5.36
N LYS A 125 2.52 -9.83 -5.73
CA LYS A 125 2.36 -8.35 -5.68
C LYS A 125 2.56 -7.79 -4.27
N SER A 126 2.07 -8.51 -3.26
CA SER A 126 2.22 -8.11 -1.85
C SER A 126 3.70 -8.01 -1.46
N ASN A 127 4.54 -8.93 -1.93
CA ASN A 127 5.98 -8.90 -1.68
C ASN A 127 6.70 -7.82 -2.49
N ASP A 128 6.31 -7.59 -3.75
CA ASP A 128 6.91 -6.57 -4.62
C ASP A 128 6.65 -5.14 -4.10
N MET A 129 5.48 -4.89 -3.48
CA MET A 129 5.17 -3.60 -2.88
C MET A 129 5.98 -3.31 -1.60
N VAL A 130 6.28 -4.33 -0.79
CA VAL A 130 7.15 -4.19 0.38
C VAL A 130 8.56 -3.82 -0.07
N SER A 131 9.06 -4.48 -1.11
CA SER A 131 10.36 -4.18 -1.72
C SER A 131 10.41 -2.77 -2.30
N ALA A 132 9.39 -2.35 -3.06
CA ALA A 132 9.32 -1.00 -3.63
C ALA A 132 9.20 0.10 -2.56
N SER A 133 8.42 -0.14 -1.50
CA SER A 133 8.30 0.80 -0.38
C SER A 133 9.61 0.92 0.40
N ARG A 134 10.33 -0.20 0.60
CA ARG A 134 11.64 -0.22 1.25
C ARG A 134 12.69 0.51 0.41
N LEU A 135 12.76 0.22 -0.89
CA LEU A 135 13.69 0.90 -1.81
C LEU A 135 13.44 2.41 -1.84
N ARG A 136 12.17 2.85 -1.88
CA ARG A 136 11.84 4.28 -1.80
C ARG A 136 12.30 4.92 -0.48
N HIS A 137 12.14 4.21 0.64
CA HIS A 137 12.61 4.69 1.94
C HIS A 137 14.14 4.82 2.00
N GLU A 138 14.86 3.83 1.47
CA GLU A 138 16.32 3.84 1.38
C GLU A 138 16.84 4.97 0.48
N LEU A 139 16.22 5.17 -0.70
CA LEU A 139 16.55 6.28 -1.60
C LEU A 139 16.27 7.66 -0.96
N LEU A 140 15.17 7.80 -0.20
CA LEU A 140 14.88 9.04 0.52
C LEU A 140 15.88 9.29 1.65
N LYS A 141 16.32 8.27 2.37
CA LYS A 141 17.39 8.38 3.36
C LYS A 141 18.70 8.86 2.74
N GLN A 142 19.09 8.31 1.59
CA GLN A 142 20.29 8.71 0.86
C GLN A 142 20.21 10.17 0.39
N LYS A 143 19.04 10.63 -0.08
CA LYS A 143 18.84 12.03 -0.47
C LYS A 143 18.85 13.01 0.70
N LEU A 144 18.46 12.57 1.90
CA LEU A 144 18.41 13.40 3.11
C LEU A 144 19.76 13.43 3.86
N ASN A 145 20.64 12.46 3.65
CA ASN A 145 22.01 12.41 4.19
C ASN A 145 23.04 12.17 3.06
N PRO A 146 23.28 13.16 2.17
CA PRO A 146 24.25 13.00 1.09
C PRO A 146 25.72 12.90 1.57
N HIS A 147 26.00 13.21 2.85
CA HIS A 147 27.36 13.31 3.40
C HIS A 147 27.84 12.13 4.27
N GLN A 148 27.11 11.01 4.34
CA GLN A 148 27.57 9.82 5.08
C GLN A 148 28.27 8.76 4.21
N GLN A 149 28.72 9.11 3.00
CA GLN A 149 29.54 8.23 2.16
C GLN A 149 30.99 8.71 2.05
N ILE A 150 31.67 8.81 3.18
CA ILE A 150 33.14 8.75 3.33
C ILE A 150 33.27 8.25 4.78
N GLU A 151 33.74 7.06 5.12
CA GLU A 151 35.05 6.46 4.89
C GLU A 151 34.91 4.93 5.07
N THR A 152 35.39 4.14 4.11
CA THR A 152 35.93 2.80 4.38
C THR A 152 37.13 2.65 3.47
N GLU A 153 38.30 2.87 4.05
CA GLU A 153 39.57 2.30 3.58
C GLU A 153 39.56 0.77 3.73
#